data_AF-A0A0H5Q5C0-F1
#
_entry.id   AF-A0A0H5Q5C0-F1
#
_cell.length_a   1.000
_cell.length_b   1.000
_cell.length_c   1.000
_cell.angle_alpha   90.00
_cell.angle_beta   90.00
_cell.angle_gamma   90.00
#
_symmetry.space_group_name_H-M   'P 1'
#
loop_
_entity.id
_entity.type
_entity.pdbx_description
1 polymer ?
#
loop_
_entity_poly.entity_id
_entity_poly.type
_entity_poly.pdbx_seq_one_letter_code
_entity_poly.pdbx_strand_id
1 'polypeptide(L)'
;MKGQQLMDVPSHLWQADHSLDRLTIEVVFETPGVLEMRAHGRARTARKNLWTYAESFPQSSNDLSAGDAVHHLALAVIQDRPRTAHLLGLSLRGGSMWDEEELPFR
;
A
#
# COMPACT_ATOMS: atom_id res chain seq x y z
N MET A 1 21.89 22.42 44.73
CA MET A 1 21.78 21.55 43.55
C MET A 1 20.39 20.94 43.56
N LYS A 2 19.46 21.41 42.73
CA LYS A 2 18.10 20.84 42.63
C LYS A 2 18.05 19.94 41.40
N GLY A 3 17.86 18.64 41.63
CA GLY A 3 17.70 17.64 40.57
C GLY A 3 16.44 17.93 39.77
N GLN A 4 16.61 18.07 38.47
CA GLN A 4 15.52 18.25 37.52
C GLN A 4 14.82 16.91 37.38
N GLN A 5 13.61 16.83 37.91
CA GLN A 5 12.73 15.67 37.81
C GLN A 5 12.28 15.56 36.35
N LEU A 6 12.89 14.63 35.59
CA LEU A 6 12.44 14.26 34.25
C LEU A 6 11.00 13.75 34.39
N MET A 7 10.05 14.46 33.79
CA MET A 7 8.67 13.97 33.67
C MET A 7 8.70 12.70 32.83
N ASP A 8 8.22 11.59 33.39
CA ASP A 8 7.91 10.36 32.65
C ASP A 8 6.81 10.67 31.63
N VAL A 9 7.19 10.93 30.38
CA VAL A 9 6.24 11.02 29.27
C VAL A 9 5.73 9.59 29.01
N PRO A 10 4.41 9.35 29.11
CA PRO A 10 3.86 8.02 28.91
C PRO A 10 4.30 7.41 27.58
N SER A 11 4.82 6.18 27.61
CA SER A 11 5.36 5.46 26.45
C SER A 11 4.36 5.28 25.30
N HIS A 12 3.05 5.38 25.57
CA HIS A 12 2.00 5.30 24.56
C HIS A 12 1.89 6.56 23.68
N LEU A 13 2.44 7.70 24.09
CA LEU A 13 2.48 8.94 23.28
C LEU A 13 3.58 8.91 22.20
N TRP A 14 4.42 7.87 22.18
CA TRP A 14 5.55 7.72 21.26
C TRP A 14 5.34 6.65 20.17
N GLN A 15 4.13 6.10 20.02
CA GLN A 15 3.86 5.24 18.88
C GLN A 15 3.83 6.10 17.61
N ALA A 16 4.88 5.97 16.81
CA ALA A 16 4.97 6.63 15.54
C ALA A 16 3.82 6.14 14.64
N ASP A 17 2.92 7.03 14.27
CA ASP A 17 1.90 6.72 13.27
C ASP A 17 2.61 6.45 11.93
N HIS A 18 2.53 5.21 11.47
CA HIS A 18 3.10 4.75 10.20
C HIS A 18 2.05 4.85 9.09
N SER A 19 1.37 5.99 9.01
CA SER A 19 0.46 6.30 7.92
C SER A 19 1.21 6.50 6.61
N LEU A 20 0.57 6.09 5.52
CA LEU A 20 1.13 6.19 4.18
C LEU A 20 1.28 7.68 3.78
N ASP A 21 2.50 8.09 3.47
CA ASP A 21 2.88 9.47 3.11
C ASP A 21 3.29 9.58 1.63
N ARG A 22 3.92 8.53 1.07
CA ARG A 22 4.43 8.54 -0.29
C ARG A 22 4.19 7.22 -1.01
N LEU A 23 3.76 7.33 -2.27
CA LEU A 23 3.75 6.27 -3.26
C LEU A 23 4.84 6.55 -4.31
N THR A 24 5.67 5.56 -4.60
CA THR A 24 6.59 5.57 -5.75
C THR A 24 6.24 4.41 -6.64
N ILE A 25 6.07 4.67 -7.94
CA ILE A 25 5.83 3.64 -8.96
C ILE A 25 6.91 3.79 -10.02
N GLU A 26 7.52 2.67 -10.37
CA GLU A 26 8.54 2.52 -11.40
C GLU A 26 8.01 1.54 -12.45
N VAL A 27 8.12 1.91 -13.72
CA VAL A 27 7.80 1.02 -14.85
C VAL A 27 9.07 0.86 -15.67
N VAL A 28 9.55 -0.38 -15.77
CA VAL A 28 10.83 -0.73 -16.38
C VAL A 28 10.59 -1.69 -17.54
N PHE A 29 11.33 -1.50 -18.62
CA PHE A 29 11.40 -2.44 -19.73
C PHE A 29 12.57 -3.40 -19.45
N GLU A 30 12.31 -4.54 -18.81
CA GLU A 30 13.38 -5.49 -18.46
C GLU A 30 13.86 -6.29 -19.68
N THR A 31 12.94 -6.71 -20.55
CA THR A 31 13.24 -7.47 -21.76
C THR A 31 12.36 -7.01 -22.93
N PRO A 32 12.78 -7.22 -24.19
CA PRO A 32 11.91 -6.97 -25.33
C PRO A 32 10.61 -7.77 -25.18
N GLY A 33 9.48 -7.08 -25.10
CA GLY A 33 8.17 -7.72 -24.95
C GLY A 33 7.64 -7.82 -23.51
N VAL A 34 8.39 -7.45 -22.47
CA VAL A 34 7.91 -7.49 -21.07
C VAL A 34 8.17 -6.17 -20.35
N LEU A 35 7.11 -5.63 -19.78
CA LEU A 35 7.10 -4.49 -18.88
C LEU A 35 7.02 -5.00 -17.44
N GLU A 36 7.83 -4.47 -16.54
CA GLU A 36 7.67 -4.69 -15.11
C GLU A 36 7.29 -3.38 -14.42
N MET A 37 6.24 -3.44 -13.61
CA MET A 37 5.88 -2.38 -12.69
C MET A 37 6.33 -2.76 -11.27
N ARG A 38 7.02 -1.85 -10.59
CA ARG A 38 7.35 -1.94 -9.17
C ARG A 38 6.77 -0.74 -8.43
N ALA A 39 6.19 -0.95 -7.27
CA ALA A 39 5.63 0.13 -6.47
C ALA A 39 5.94 -0.02 -4.99
N HIS A 40 6.11 1.11 -4.31
CA HIS A 40 6.48 1.18 -2.91
C HIS A 40 5.63 2.20 -2.16
N GLY A 41 5.00 1.75 -1.08
CA GLY A 41 4.35 2.63 -0.10
C GLY A 41 5.30 2.96 1.04
N ARG A 42 5.45 4.24 1.38
CA ARG A 42 6.33 4.72 2.45
C ARG A 42 5.59 5.62 3.44
N ALA A 43 5.88 5.43 4.72
CA ALA A 43 5.57 6.38 5.78
C ALA A 43 6.82 7.22 6.07
N ARG A 44 6.64 8.50 6.38
CA ARG A 44 7.75 9.38 6.80
C ARG A 44 8.42 8.90 8.09
N THR A 45 7.65 8.26 8.95
CA THR A 45 8.07 7.76 10.27
C THR A 45 8.69 6.37 10.22
N ALA A 46 8.65 5.67 9.07
CA ALA A 46 9.17 4.32 8.92
C ALA A 46 10.51 4.32 8.16
N ARG A 47 11.50 3.56 8.65
CA ARG A 47 12.78 3.38 7.95
C ARG A 47 12.68 2.48 6.72
N LYS A 48 11.71 1.57 6.71
CA LYS A 48 11.46 0.62 5.61
C LYS A 48 10.15 0.98 4.90
N ASN A 49 9.96 0.46 3.69
CA ASN A 49 8.69 0.56 3.00
C ASN A 49 7.59 -0.14 3.84
N LEU A 50 6.39 0.44 3.85
CA LEU A 50 5.20 -0.20 4.43
C LEU A 50 4.82 -1.45 3.63
N TRP A 51 5.04 -1.41 2.32
CA TRP A 51 4.84 -2.50 1.39
C TRP A 51 5.59 -2.26 0.08
N THR A 52 5.80 -3.35 -0.65
CA THR A 52 6.32 -3.37 -2.01
C THR A 52 5.39 -4.23 -2.85
N TYR A 53 5.09 -3.78 -4.07
CA TYR A 53 4.27 -4.47 -5.05
C TYR A 53 5.05 -4.58 -6.36
N ALA A 54 4.91 -5.71 -7.06
CA ALA A 54 5.53 -5.92 -8.36
C ALA A 54 4.60 -6.74 -9.25
N GLU A 55 4.49 -6.35 -10.51
CA GLU A 55 3.68 -7.04 -11.53
C GLU A 55 4.36 -6.93 -12.90
N SER A 56 4.23 -7.96 -13.72
CA SER A 56 4.80 -8.02 -15.05
C SER A 56 3.72 -8.12 -16.11
N PHE A 57 3.85 -7.34 -17.18
CA PHE A 57 2.89 -7.24 -18.27
C PHE A 57 3.57 -7.64 -19.59
N PRO A 58 2.98 -8.57 -20.35
CA PRO A 58 3.35 -8.78 -21.73
C PRO A 58 3.04 -7.51 -22.54
N GLN A 59 3.94 -7.04 -23.40
CA GLN A 59 3.66 -5.87 -24.27
C GLN A 59 2.49 -6.10 -25.24
N SER A 60 2.13 -7.35 -25.51
CA SER A 60 1.08 -7.73 -26.47
C SER A 60 -0.26 -8.10 -25.82
N SER A 61 -0.45 -7.91 -24.52
CA SER A 61 -1.72 -8.24 -23.89
C SER A 61 -2.76 -7.15 -24.18
N ASN A 62 -3.91 -7.56 -24.70
CA ASN A 62 -5.06 -6.67 -24.95
C ASN A 62 -5.92 -6.41 -23.69
N ASP A 63 -5.65 -7.10 -22.59
CA ASP A 63 -6.59 -7.14 -21.45
C ASP A 63 -6.32 -6.05 -20.40
N LEU A 64 -5.05 -5.84 -20.01
CA LEU A 64 -4.68 -4.81 -19.05
C LEU A 64 -3.30 -4.24 -19.39
N SER A 65 -3.25 -2.95 -19.70
CA SER A 65 -1.97 -2.30 -19.94
C SER A 65 -1.27 -2.00 -18.60
N ALA A 66 0.05 -1.86 -18.63
CA ALA A 66 0.80 -1.37 -17.46
C ALA A 66 0.25 -0.01 -16.99
N GLY A 67 -0.29 0.82 -17.89
CA GLY A 67 -0.94 2.09 -17.55
C GLY A 67 -2.21 1.91 -16.71
N ASP A 68 -3.05 0.93 -17.06
CA ASP A 68 -4.28 0.63 -16.30
C ASP A 68 -3.93 0.12 -14.91
N ALA A 69 -2.90 -0.73 -14.80
CA ALA A 69 -2.42 -1.22 -13.51
C ALA A 69 -1.87 -0.09 -12.62
N VAL A 70 -1.07 0.83 -13.20
CA VAL A 70 -0.59 2.04 -12.50
C VAL A 70 -1.77 2.87 -12.00
N HIS A 71 -2.78 3.09 -12.84
CA HIS A 71 -3.95 3.89 -12.50
C HIS A 71 -4.77 3.25 -11.38
N HIS A 72 -5.06 1.95 -11.51
CA HIS A 72 -5.80 1.19 -10.51
C HIS A 72 -5.08 1.19 -9.16
N LEU A 73 -3.76 0.95 -9.16
CA LEU A 73 -2.94 0.99 -7.95
C LEU A 73 -2.95 2.38 -7.31
N ALA A 74 -2.79 3.45 -8.10
CA ALA A 74 -2.81 4.81 -7.59
C ALA A 74 -4.16 5.15 -6.94
N LEU A 75 -5.28 4.76 -7.56
CA LEU A 75 -6.62 4.95 -7.00
C LEU A 75 -6.80 4.20 -5.68
N ALA A 76 -6.48 2.91 -5.64
CA ALA A 76 -6.56 2.09 -4.44
C ALA A 76 -5.75 2.70 -3.28
N VAL A 77 -4.55 3.19 -3.59
CA VAL A 77 -3.67 3.82 -2.61
C VAL A 77 -4.20 5.17 -2.11
N ILE A 78 -4.71 6.02 -3.01
CA ILE A 78 -5.26 7.34 -2.65
C ILE A 78 -6.50 7.19 -1.77
N GLN A 79 -7.36 6.23 -2.11
CA GLN A 79 -8.63 6.00 -1.43
C GLN A 79 -8.43 5.40 -0.03
N ASP A 80 -7.71 4.28 0.05
CA ASP A 80 -7.71 3.44 1.26
C ASP A 80 -6.45 3.65 2.13
N ARG A 81 -5.42 4.29 1.58
CA ARG A 81 -4.13 4.58 2.24
C ARG A 81 -3.55 3.36 2.99
N PRO A 82 -3.33 2.23 2.31
CA PRO A 82 -2.93 0.98 2.95
C PRO A 82 -1.58 1.13 3.66
N ARG A 83 -1.56 0.85 4.96
CA ARG A 83 -0.36 0.88 5.80
C ARG A 83 0.39 -0.46 5.88
N THR A 84 -0.13 -1.51 5.24
CA THR A 84 0.49 -2.84 5.17
C THR A 84 0.23 -3.47 3.80
N ALA A 85 1.05 -4.46 3.43
CA ALA A 85 0.87 -5.21 2.19
C ALA A 85 -0.47 -5.98 2.16
N HIS A 86 -0.95 -6.44 3.31
CA HIS A 86 -2.24 -7.09 3.43
C HIS A 86 -3.39 -6.13 3.09
N LEU A 87 -3.39 -4.92 3.66
CA LEU A 87 -4.40 -3.90 3.37
C LEU A 87 -4.35 -3.46 1.90
N LEU A 88 -3.14 -3.34 1.32
CA LEU A 88 -3.00 -3.10 -0.12
C LEU A 88 -3.66 -4.21 -0.94
N GLY A 89 -3.42 -5.48 -0.57
CA GLY A 89 -4.01 -6.62 -1.25
C GLY A 89 -5.54 -6.64 -1.18
N LEU A 90 -6.12 -6.19 -0.06
CA LEU A 90 -7.56 -5.98 0.06
C LEU A 90 -8.03 -4.85 -0.86
N SER A 91 -7.41 -3.68 -0.81
CA SER A 91 -7.77 -2.53 -1.66
C SER A 91 -7.75 -2.86 -3.15
N LEU A 92 -6.73 -3.58 -3.63
CA LEU A 92 -6.61 -3.97 -5.04
C LEU A 92 -7.63 -5.03 -5.47
N ARG A 93 -8.20 -5.79 -4.53
CA ARG A 93 -9.19 -6.84 -4.83
C ARG A 93 -10.63 -6.39 -4.54
N GLY A 94 -10.82 -5.16 -4.06
CA GLY A 94 -12.13 -4.62 -3.68
C GLY A 94 -12.59 -4.97 -2.26
N GLY A 95 -11.67 -5.33 -1.36
CA GLY A 95 -11.95 -5.80 0.00
C GLY A 95 -12.50 -7.22 0.03
N SER A 96 -12.57 -7.85 1.20
CA SER A 96 -13.50 -8.96 1.39
C SER A 96 -14.86 -8.42 0.94
N MET A 97 -15.52 -9.10 0.00
CA MET A 97 -16.94 -8.85 -0.25
C MET A 97 -17.58 -8.71 1.13
N TRP A 98 -18.30 -7.62 1.37
CA TRP A 98 -19.26 -7.53 2.47
C TRP A 98 -19.78 -8.94 2.67
N ASP A 99 -19.51 -9.53 3.85
CA ASP A 99 -19.78 -10.94 4.10
C ASP A 99 -21.06 -11.31 3.37
N GLU A 100 -21.03 -12.37 2.56
CA GLU A 100 -22.25 -13.05 2.14
C GLU A 100 -22.90 -13.59 3.42
N GLU A 101 -23.40 -12.69 4.29
CA GLU A 101 -24.41 -13.01 5.26
C GLU A 101 -25.59 -13.46 4.41
N GLU A 102 -25.78 -14.77 4.36
CA GLU A 102 -26.97 -15.40 3.83
C GLU A 102 -28.16 -14.68 4.47
N LEU A 103 -28.86 -13.83 3.70
CA LEU A 103 -29.98 -13.08 4.23
C LEU A 103 -30.98 -14.09 4.84
N PRO A 104 -31.47 -13.87 6.07
CA PRO A 104 -32.15 -14.88 6.87
C PRO A 104 -33.57 -15.21 6.41
N PHE A 105 -33.89 -14.98 5.14
CA PHE A 105 -35.21 -15.17 4.57
C PHE A 105 -35.13 -16.19 3.42
N ARG A 106 -35.08 -17.47 3.79
CA ARG A 106 -35.56 -18.58 2.95
C ARG A 106 -36.99 -18.92 3.30
#